data_AF-A0A8J5EM07-F1
#
_entry.id   AF-A0A8J5EM07-F1
#
_cell.length_a   1.000
_cell.length_b   1.000
_cell.length_c   1.000
_cell.angle_alpha   90.00
_cell.angle_beta   90.00
_cell.angle_gamma   90.00
#
_symmetry.space_group_name_H-M   'P 1'
#
loop_
_entity.id
_entity.type
_entity.pdbx_description
1 polymer ?
#
loop_
_entity_poly.entity_id
_entity_poly.type
_entity_poly.pdbx_seq_one_letter_code
_entity_poly.pdbx_strand_id
1 'polypeptide(L)'
;MSYSGLLVEQGIVKRNAYGLSLVTHQPREVTFGAIITGRFDGKLKTVPIVDNEIHFQIEASSASINGEPLLSNEKVILDSGTSLTYLNKGIYTKFFESVKEAGVKLALVTFNSSDGGKAKFEFHFGGQKIQGNFTEVSVPLPELICCTIYDMDTLVLGVLEGTGAMGKTNWLGDTF
;
A
#
# COMPACT_ATOMS: atom_id res chain seq x y z
N MET A 1 -11.34 -12.30 -19.68
CA MET A 1 -11.93 -10.97 -19.91
C MET A 1 -12.24 -10.36 -18.56
N SER A 2 -11.84 -9.11 -18.30
CA SER A 2 -12.14 -8.43 -17.01
C SER A 2 -13.60 -7.99 -16.94
N TYR A 3 -14.12 -7.77 -15.71
CA TYR A 3 -15.49 -7.26 -15.53
C TYR A 3 -15.70 -5.89 -16.19
N SER A 4 -14.73 -4.97 -16.07
CA SER A 4 -14.76 -3.69 -16.78
C SER A 4 -14.79 -3.87 -18.31
N GLY A 5 -14.17 -4.92 -18.85
CA GLY A 5 -14.23 -5.27 -20.27
C GLY A 5 -15.64 -5.69 -20.70
N LEU A 6 -16.33 -6.49 -19.88
CA LEU A 6 -17.73 -6.87 -20.12
C LEU A 6 -18.65 -5.63 -20.13
N LEU A 7 -18.42 -4.67 -19.23
CA LEU A 7 -19.20 -3.42 -19.20
C LEU A 7 -18.99 -2.56 -20.46
N VAL A 8 -17.81 -2.60 -21.07
CA VAL A 8 -17.58 -1.95 -22.38
C VAL A 8 -18.33 -2.68 -23.48
N GLU A 9 -18.26 -4.01 -23.51
CA GLU A 9 -18.94 -4.84 -24.50
C GLU A 9 -20.46 -4.63 -24.48
N GLN A 10 -21.03 -4.45 -23.29
CA GLN A 10 -22.46 -4.15 -23.09
C GLN A 10 -22.83 -2.67 -23.32
N GLY A 11 -21.87 -1.81 -23.65
CA GLY A 11 -22.09 -0.37 -23.87
C GLY A 11 -22.42 0.43 -22.60
N ILE A 12 -22.18 -0.13 -21.41
CA ILE A 12 -22.47 0.52 -20.12
C ILE A 12 -21.41 1.58 -19.80
N VAL A 13 -20.14 1.29 -20.11
CA VAL A 13 -19.03 2.24 -19.93
C VAL A 13 -18.20 2.39 -21.19
N LYS A 14 -17.54 3.55 -21.35
CA LYS A 14 -16.74 3.86 -22.55
C LYS A 14 -15.30 3.34 -22.51
N ARG A 15 -14.82 2.90 -21.34
CA ARG A 15 -13.40 2.55 -21.13
C ARG A 15 -13.29 1.28 -20.30
N ASN A 16 -12.38 0.39 -20.70
CA ASN A 16 -12.02 -0.78 -19.92
C ASN A 16 -11.00 -0.37 -18.84
N ALA A 17 -11.47 0.33 -17.83
CA ALA A 17 -10.68 0.79 -16.69
C ALA A 17 -11.55 0.84 -15.45
N TYR A 18 -10.92 0.82 -14.28
CA TYR A 18 -11.57 1.16 -13.03
C TYR A 18 -10.61 1.96 -12.13
N GLY A 19 -11.18 2.74 -11.22
CA GLY A 19 -10.46 3.48 -10.19
C GLY A 19 -10.90 3.03 -8.80
N LEU A 20 -9.96 3.07 -7.86
CA LEU A 20 -10.20 2.76 -6.45
C LEU A 20 -9.93 4.01 -5.61
N SER A 21 -10.79 4.25 -4.63
CA SER A 21 -10.55 5.23 -3.57
C SER A 21 -10.84 4.56 -2.23
N LEU A 22 -9.79 4.40 -1.42
CA LEU A 22 -9.83 3.66 -0.15
C LEU A 22 -9.57 4.57 1.06
N VAL A 23 -9.63 5.90 0.85
CA VAL A 23 -9.24 6.91 1.84
C VAL A 23 -10.04 6.77 3.14
N THR A 24 -9.36 6.78 4.27
CA THR A 24 -9.97 6.81 5.60
C THR A 24 -10.84 8.06 5.75
N HIS A 25 -12.03 7.92 6.35
CA HIS A 25 -13.04 8.98 6.51
C HIS A 25 -13.77 9.47 5.25
N GLN A 26 -13.58 8.82 4.09
CA GLN A 26 -14.46 8.98 2.92
C GLN A 26 -15.13 7.65 2.54
N PRO A 27 -16.25 7.67 1.79
CA PRO A 27 -16.81 6.45 1.22
C PRO A 27 -15.77 5.75 0.36
N ARG A 28 -15.52 4.47 0.68
CA ARG A 28 -14.66 3.60 -0.15
C ARG A 28 -15.41 3.29 -1.43
N GLU A 29 -14.75 3.50 -2.57
CA GLU A 29 -15.43 3.56 -3.86
C GLU A 29 -14.63 2.84 -4.95
N VAL A 30 -15.37 2.07 -5.77
CA VAL A 30 -14.87 1.48 -7.01
C VAL A 30 -15.65 2.11 -8.16
N THR A 31 -14.94 2.72 -9.10
CA THR A 31 -15.55 3.38 -10.26
C THR A 31 -15.17 2.67 -11.54
N PHE A 32 -16.14 2.24 -12.33
CA PHE A 32 -15.90 1.61 -13.63
C PHE A 32 -15.99 2.63 -14.77
N GLY A 33 -15.06 2.56 -15.72
CA GLY A 33 -15.06 3.36 -16.94
C GLY A 33 -14.53 4.79 -16.82
N ALA A 34 -14.23 5.25 -15.61
CA ALA A 34 -13.77 6.59 -15.32
C ALA A 34 -12.88 6.62 -14.06
N ILE A 35 -12.30 7.79 -13.80
CA ILE A 35 -11.54 8.08 -12.59
C ILE A 35 -12.17 9.31 -11.93
N ILE A 36 -12.39 9.27 -10.62
CA ILE A 36 -13.01 10.37 -9.89
C ILE A 36 -11.92 11.35 -9.45
N THR A 37 -11.89 12.53 -10.08
CA THR A 37 -10.87 13.56 -9.86
C THR A 37 -10.99 14.29 -8.52
N GLY A 38 -12.08 14.09 -7.77
CA GLY A 38 -12.27 14.67 -6.42
C GLY A 38 -11.72 13.81 -5.28
N ARG A 39 -11.03 12.70 -5.59
CA ARG A 39 -10.51 11.73 -4.61
C ARG A 39 -8.99 11.74 -4.49
N PHE A 40 -8.30 12.57 -5.27
CA PHE A 40 -6.85 12.71 -5.25
C PHE A 40 -6.48 14.14 -5.64
N ASP A 41 -5.30 14.57 -5.20
CA ASP A 41 -4.72 15.84 -5.61
C ASP A 41 -3.72 15.66 -6.75
N GLY A 42 -3.57 16.72 -7.57
CA GLY A 42 -2.57 16.76 -8.64
C GLY A 42 -2.95 15.95 -9.87
N LYS A 43 -1.94 15.33 -10.52
CA LYS A 43 -2.10 14.61 -11.78
C LYS A 43 -1.75 13.14 -11.59
N LEU A 44 -2.59 12.26 -12.12
CA LEU A 44 -2.32 10.84 -12.19
C LEU A 44 -1.03 10.56 -12.97
N LYS A 45 -0.30 9.58 -12.47
CA LYS A 45 0.91 9.05 -13.08
C LYS A 45 0.69 7.61 -13.47
N THR A 46 1.30 7.19 -14.57
CA THR A 46 1.19 5.83 -15.09
C THR A 46 2.50 5.09 -14.91
N VAL A 47 2.40 3.83 -14.52
CA VAL A 47 3.52 2.90 -14.44
C VAL A 47 3.17 1.68 -15.31
N PRO A 48 4.14 1.09 -16.02
CA PRO A 48 3.87 -0.08 -16.86
C PRO A 48 3.61 -1.31 -16.00
N ILE A 49 2.61 -2.10 -16.39
CA ILE A 49 2.40 -3.45 -15.86
C ILE A 49 3.45 -4.36 -16.50
N VAL A 50 4.20 -5.10 -15.68
CA VAL A 50 5.29 -5.98 -16.13
C VAL A 50 4.88 -7.45 -16.24
N ASP A 51 3.76 -7.82 -15.64
CA ASP A 51 3.08 -9.11 -15.79
C ASP A 51 1.59 -8.87 -15.60
N ASN A 52 0.77 -9.29 -16.57
CA ASN A 52 -0.67 -9.03 -16.59
C ASN A 52 -1.51 -10.32 -16.63
N GLU A 53 -0.90 -11.50 -16.50
CA GLU A 53 -1.64 -12.74 -16.68
C GLU A 53 -2.60 -13.01 -15.50
N ILE A 54 -2.22 -12.59 -14.29
CA ILE A 54 -2.99 -12.88 -13.06
C ILE A 54 -3.11 -11.67 -12.11
N HIS A 55 -2.09 -10.81 -12.03
CA HIS A 55 -2.02 -9.74 -11.04
C HIS A 55 -1.64 -8.39 -11.66
N PHE A 56 -1.97 -7.28 -10.99
CA PHE A 56 -1.43 -5.96 -11.33
C PHE A 56 0.01 -5.85 -10.82
N GLN A 57 0.95 -6.47 -11.53
CA GLN A 57 2.36 -6.46 -11.14
C GLN A 57 3.10 -5.32 -11.83
N ILE A 58 3.85 -4.54 -11.04
CA ILE A 58 4.67 -3.41 -11.51
C ILE A 58 6.10 -3.55 -10.99
N GLU A 59 7.03 -2.77 -11.54
CA GLU A 59 8.41 -2.71 -11.08
C GLU A 59 8.63 -1.52 -10.15
N ALA A 60 9.05 -1.80 -8.92
CA ALA A 60 9.59 -0.83 -7.99
C ALA A 60 11.10 -0.69 -8.22
N SER A 61 11.51 0.40 -8.87
CA SER A 61 12.90 0.70 -9.18
C SER A 61 13.74 0.82 -7.91
N SER A 62 13.19 1.44 -6.88
CA SER A 62 13.78 1.46 -5.54
C SER A 62 12.74 1.74 -4.46
N ALA A 63 13.03 1.36 -3.22
CA ALA A 63 12.36 1.93 -2.07
C ALA A 63 13.35 2.15 -0.93
N SER A 64 13.04 3.08 -0.04
CA SER A 64 13.86 3.40 1.14
C SER A 64 13.01 3.79 2.35
N ILE A 65 13.62 3.68 3.53
CA ILE A 65 13.11 4.25 4.77
C ILE A 65 14.16 5.22 5.30
N ASN A 66 13.81 6.49 5.46
CA ASN A 66 14.74 7.57 5.86
C ASN A 66 16.02 7.62 5.00
N GLY A 67 15.95 7.20 3.74
CA GLY A 67 17.08 7.14 2.82
C GLY A 67 17.84 5.80 2.85
N GLU A 68 17.60 4.94 3.83
CA GLU A 68 18.20 3.60 3.87
C GLU A 68 17.52 2.68 2.84
N PRO A 69 18.29 2.06 1.92
CA PRO A 69 17.72 1.24 0.84
C PRO A 69 17.00 0.00 1.36
N LEU A 70 15.73 -0.14 0.97
CA LEU A 70 14.88 -1.29 1.30
C LEU A 70 14.88 -2.34 0.18
N LEU A 71 14.66 -1.88 -1.05
CA LEU A 71 14.61 -2.73 -2.26
C LEU A 71 15.17 -1.99 -3.48
N SER A 72 15.51 -2.75 -4.51
CA SER A 72 16.00 -2.24 -5.80
C SER A 72 15.56 -3.18 -6.92
N ASN A 73 14.91 -2.63 -7.95
CA ASN A 73 14.38 -3.35 -9.12
C ASN A 73 13.57 -4.61 -8.74
N GLU A 74 12.66 -4.46 -7.79
CA GLU A 74 11.79 -5.55 -7.34
C GLU A 74 10.43 -5.49 -8.01
N LYS A 75 9.85 -6.65 -8.31
CA LYS A 75 8.46 -6.70 -8.73
C LYS A 75 7.55 -6.67 -7.51
N VAL A 76 6.50 -5.85 -7.59
CA VAL A 76 5.47 -5.75 -6.55
C VAL A 76 4.09 -5.91 -7.17
N ILE A 77 3.17 -6.51 -6.42
CA ILE A 77 1.78 -6.69 -6.81
C ILE A 77 0.94 -5.60 -6.12
N LEU A 78 0.15 -4.86 -6.89
CA LEU A 78 -0.90 -3.99 -6.35
C LEU A 78 -2.17 -4.82 -6.16
N ASP A 79 -2.64 -4.96 -4.92
CA ASP A 79 -3.80 -5.79 -4.62
C ASP A 79 -4.67 -5.22 -3.50
N SER A 80 -5.74 -4.51 -3.88
CA SER A 80 -6.75 -4.02 -2.94
C SER A 80 -7.64 -5.13 -2.34
N GLY A 81 -7.46 -6.39 -2.74
CA GLY A 81 -8.05 -7.54 -2.05
C GLY A 81 -7.25 -7.95 -0.81
N THR A 82 -6.06 -7.40 -0.63
CA THR A 82 -5.17 -7.67 0.49
C THR A 82 -5.18 -6.47 1.45
N SER A 83 -5.56 -6.70 2.72
CA SER A 83 -5.74 -5.61 3.68
C SER A 83 -4.45 -4.90 4.11
N LEU A 84 -3.31 -5.61 4.12
CA LEU A 84 -2.02 -5.10 4.59
C LEU A 84 -0.96 -5.25 3.51
N THR A 85 0.13 -4.50 3.62
CA THR A 85 1.30 -4.75 2.79
C THR A 85 2.04 -5.98 3.29
N TYR A 86 2.35 -6.93 2.40
CA TYR A 86 3.14 -8.12 2.72
C TYR A 86 4.44 -8.10 1.95
N LEU A 87 5.56 -8.09 2.68
CA LEU A 87 6.89 -8.09 2.10
C LEU A 87 7.50 -9.49 2.20
N ASN A 88 8.29 -9.88 1.21
CA ASN A 88 9.07 -11.10 1.31
C ASN A 88 10.04 -11.00 2.50
N LYS A 89 10.47 -12.14 3.05
CA LYS A 89 11.28 -12.19 4.27
C LYS A 89 12.51 -11.29 4.25
N GLY A 90 13.23 -11.24 3.13
CA GLY A 90 14.46 -10.47 3.00
C GLY A 90 14.22 -8.97 3.08
N ILE A 91 13.18 -8.48 2.39
CA ILE A 91 12.78 -7.08 2.41
C ILE A 91 12.12 -6.73 3.75
N TYR A 92 11.28 -7.60 4.30
CA TYR A 92 10.64 -7.38 5.61
C TYR A 92 11.67 -7.24 6.73
N THR A 93 12.74 -8.06 6.72
CA THR A 93 13.82 -7.96 7.72
C THR A 93 14.47 -6.58 7.68
N LYS A 94 14.86 -6.11 6.48
CA LYS A 94 15.45 -4.77 6.29
C LYS A 94 14.49 -3.65 6.65
N PHE A 95 13.22 -3.80 6.29
CA PHE A 95 12.15 -2.88 6.64
C PHE A 95 12.10 -2.71 8.16
N PHE A 96 12.00 -3.81 8.89
CA PHE A 96 11.85 -3.80 10.34
C PHE A 96 13.09 -3.24 11.05
N GLU A 97 14.29 -3.51 10.54
CA GLU A 97 15.54 -2.91 11.01
C GLU A 97 15.56 -1.39 10.81
N SER A 98 15.26 -0.92 9.59
CA SER A 98 15.23 0.51 9.26
C SER A 98 14.23 1.29 10.11
N VAL A 99 13.10 0.66 10.47
CA VAL A 99 12.07 1.26 11.34
C VAL A 99 12.56 1.44 12.76
N LYS A 100 13.29 0.44 13.29
CA LYS A 100 13.91 0.54 14.61
C LYS A 100 15.00 1.61 14.62
N GLU A 101 15.82 1.67 13.58
CA GLU A 101 16.88 2.67 13.42
C GLU A 101 16.31 4.09 13.29
N ALA A 102 15.15 4.24 12.65
CA ALA A 102 14.39 5.49 12.62
C ALA A 102 13.88 5.93 14.01
N GLY A 103 13.99 5.09 15.04
CA GLY A 103 13.60 5.41 16.41
C GLY A 103 12.12 5.24 16.70
N VAL A 104 11.41 4.44 15.89
CA VAL A 104 10.04 4.01 16.15
C VAL A 104 10.05 2.93 17.22
N LYS A 105 9.36 3.18 18.35
CA LYS A 105 9.29 2.23 19.46
C LYS A 105 8.17 1.22 19.23
N LEU A 106 8.54 0.08 18.65
CA LEU A 106 7.61 -1.03 18.41
C LEU A 106 7.40 -1.86 19.68
N ALA A 107 6.14 -2.12 20.02
CA ALA A 107 5.69 -3.17 20.92
C ALA A 107 5.01 -4.27 20.10
N LEU A 108 5.76 -5.34 19.80
CA LEU A 108 5.39 -6.34 18.78
C LEU A 108 5.16 -5.67 17.41
N VAL A 109 3.91 -5.58 16.97
CA VAL A 109 3.48 -4.95 15.71
C VAL A 109 2.76 -3.61 15.95
N THR A 110 2.80 -3.08 17.16
CA THR A 110 2.13 -1.82 17.52
C THR A 110 3.12 -0.73 17.87
N PHE A 111 2.73 0.53 17.74
CA PHE A 111 3.53 1.69 18.13
C PHE A 111 2.64 2.91 18.42
N ASN A 112 3.18 3.89 19.13
CA ASN A 112 2.47 5.14 19.37
C ASN A 112 2.54 6.05 18.11
N SER A 113 1.44 6.70 17.77
CA SER A 113 1.26 7.57 16.61
C SER A 113 2.28 8.69 16.55
N SER A 114 2.75 9.18 17.72
CA SER A 114 3.82 10.18 17.80
C SER A 114 5.13 9.72 17.18
N ASP A 115 5.35 8.41 17.09
CA ASP A 115 6.53 7.81 16.47
C ASP A 115 6.37 7.62 14.96
N GLY A 116 5.15 7.65 14.41
CA GLY A 116 4.89 7.37 12.99
C GLY A 116 5.57 8.35 12.03
N GLY A 117 5.75 9.60 12.44
CA GLY A 117 6.48 10.61 11.66
C GLY A 117 8.01 10.40 11.59
N LYS A 118 8.57 9.52 12.42
CA LYS A 118 10.01 9.27 12.48
C LYS A 118 10.52 8.39 11.35
N ALA A 119 9.69 7.49 10.84
CA ALA A 119 10.01 6.64 9.69
C ALA A 119 9.27 7.15 8.46
N LYS A 120 10.03 7.65 7.48
CA LYS A 120 9.51 8.12 6.19
C LYS A 120 9.86 7.12 5.12
N PHE A 121 8.87 6.70 4.34
CA PHE A 121 9.10 5.81 3.22
C PHE A 121 9.13 6.59 1.91
N GLU A 122 9.87 6.06 0.95
CA GLU A 122 9.88 6.54 -0.43
C GLU A 122 9.95 5.33 -1.36
N PHE A 123 9.00 5.24 -2.30
CA PHE A 123 8.99 4.26 -3.39
C PHE A 123 9.15 4.97 -4.72
N HIS A 124 9.97 4.40 -5.60
CA HIS A 124 10.16 4.85 -6.96
C HIS A 124 9.71 3.79 -7.95
N PHE A 125 8.88 4.19 -8.91
CA PHE A 125 8.33 3.35 -9.97
C PHE A 125 8.60 4.00 -11.32
N GLY A 126 9.70 3.64 -12.00
CA GLY A 126 9.98 4.14 -13.36
C GLY A 126 9.95 5.66 -13.48
N GLY A 127 10.54 6.37 -12.51
CA GLY A 127 10.58 7.84 -12.46
C GLY A 127 9.37 8.50 -11.79
N GLN A 128 8.39 7.73 -11.33
CA GLN A 128 7.31 8.20 -10.46
C GLN A 128 7.65 7.93 -9.00
N LYS A 129 7.18 8.79 -8.10
CA LYS A 129 7.53 8.74 -6.67
C LYS A 129 6.28 8.75 -5.80
N ILE A 130 6.21 7.81 -4.87
CA ILE A 130 5.23 7.80 -3.78
C ILE A 130 6.02 7.90 -2.48
N GLN A 131 5.64 8.81 -1.61
CA GLN A 131 6.33 9.02 -0.34
C GLN A 131 5.32 9.33 0.75
N GLY A 132 5.69 9.02 1.98
CA GLY A 132 4.83 9.22 3.13
C GLY A 132 5.55 8.90 4.43
N ASN A 133 4.76 8.70 5.48
CA ASN A 133 5.29 8.30 6.78
C ASN A 133 4.52 7.11 7.36
N PHE A 134 5.04 6.55 8.43
CA PHE A 134 4.50 5.32 9.01
C PHE A 134 3.08 5.44 9.56
N THR A 135 2.63 6.65 9.88
CA THR A 135 1.23 6.90 10.27
C THR A 135 0.28 6.56 9.13
N GLU A 136 0.67 6.83 7.88
CA GLU A 136 -0.19 6.68 6.70
C GLU A 136 -0.31 5.22 6.24
N VAL A 137 0.69 4.40 6.56
CA VAL A 137 0.74 2.97 6.20
C VAL A 137 0.48 2.07 7.40
N SER A 138 -0.31 2.56 8.36
CA SER A 138 -0.66 1.85 9.60
C SER A 138 -2.15 1.93 9.88
N VAL A 139 -2.65 0.99 10.66
CA VAL A 139 -4.07 0.88 11.01
C VAL A 139 -4.27 1.32 12.45
N PRO A 140 -5.16 2.26 12.76
CA PRO A 140 -5.47 2.60 14.15
C PRO A 140 -5.96 1.37 14.91
N LEU A 141 -5.36 1.07 16.07
CA LEU A 141 -5.74 -0.10 16.87
C LEU A 141 -7.24 -0.12 17.22
N PRO A 142 -7.91 1.00 17.55
CA PRO A 142 -9.35 1.02 17.79
C PRO A 142 -10.22 0.56 16.60
N GLU A 143 -9.71 0.59 15.36
CA GLU A 143 -10.44 0.04 14.21
C GLU A 143 -10.43 -1.49 14.18
N LEU A 144 -9.49 -2.12 14.89
CA LEU A 144 -9.30 -3.58 14.90
C LEU A 144 -9.90 -4.25 16.13
N ILE A 145 -10.01 -3.52 17.25
CA ILE A 145 -10.59 -4.03 18.49
C ILE A 145 -11.81 -3.18 18.89
N CYS A 146 -12.98 -3.78 18.72
CA CYS A 146 -14.20 -3.27 19.33
C CYS A 146 -14.10 -3.45 20.86
N CYS A 147 -14.44 -2.40 21.62
CA CYS A 147 -14.65 -2.39 23.09
C CYS A 147 -13.52 -1.88 24.00
N THR A 148 -12.46 -1.21 23.51
CA THR A 148 -11.52 -0.52 24.43
C THR A 148 -11.60 0.99 24.32
N ILE A 149 -12.02 1.60 25.42
CA ILE A 149 -11.85 3.01 25.71
C ILE A 149 -10.36 3.22 26.01
N TYR A 150 -9.75 4.27 25.45
CA TYR A 150 -8.53 5.00 25.91
C TYR A 150 -7.22 4.98 25.12
N ASP A 151 -7.00 4.15 24.10
CA ASP A 151 -5.76 4.27 23.30
C ASP A 151 -6.02 4.60 21.83
N MET A 152 -6.22 5.90 21.59
CA MET A 152 -6.36 6.46 20.24
C MET A 152 -5.01 6.70 19.56
N ASP A 153 -3.92 6.62 20.33
CA ASP A 153 -2.58 6.92 19.84
C ASP A 153 -1.85 5.66 19.40
N THR A 154 -2.32 4.45 19.75
CA THR A 154 -1.68 3.22 19.27
C THR A 154 -2.13 2.85 17.85
N LEU A 155 -1.13 2.64 17.00
CA LEU A 155 -1.26 2.16 15.63
C LEU A 155 -0.70 0.74 15.51
N VAL A 156 -1.33 -0.07 14.66
CA VAL A 156 -0.84 -1.37 14.21
C VAL A 156 -0.08 -1.18 12.90
N LEU A 157 1.11 -1.75 12.83
CA LEU A 157 1.95 -1.75 11.64
C LEU A 157 1.18 -2.35 10.45
N GLY A 158 0.99 -1.57 9.39
CA GLY A 158 0.30 -2.01 8.18
C GLY A 158 1.15 -2.87 7.23
N VAL A 159 2.30 -3.34 7.71
CA VAL A 159 3.29 -4.10 6.94
C VAL A 159 3.67 -5.37 7.69
N LEU A 160 3.57 -6.53 7.05
CA LEU A 160 3.90 -7.83 7.63
C LEU A 160 4.84 -8.66 6.73
N GLU A 161 5.44 -9.69 7.33
CA GLU A 161 6.16 -10.72 6.57
C GLU A 161 5.13 -11.59 5.82
N GLY A 162 5.29 -11.69 4.50
CA GLY A 162 4.54 -12.63 3.68
C GLY A 162 4.97 -14.07 3.98
N THR A 163 4.00 -14.98 4.10
CA THR A 163 4.26 -16.42 4.27
C THR A 163 3.61 -17.22 3.13
N GLY A 164 4.03 -18.47 2.94
CA GLY A 164 3.49 -19.34 1.88
C GLY A 164 3.61 -18.73 0.49
N ALA A 165 2.50 -18.61 -0.23
CA ALA A 165 2.47 -17.98 -1.55
C ALA A 165 2.79 -16.47 -1.50
N MET A 166 2.33 -15.76 -0.46
CA MET A 166 2.58 -14.33 -0.31
C MET A 166 4.03 -14.02 0.03
N GLY A 167 4.78 -14.96 0.62
CA GLY A 167 6.21 -14.78 0.91
C GLY A 167 7.12 -14.82 -0.31
N LYS A 168 6.61 -15.16 -1.50
CA LYS A 168 7.39 -15.27 -2.75
C LYS A 168 7.50 -13.96 -3.52
N THR A 169 6.67 -12.96 -3.19
CA THR A 169 6.63 -11.66 -3.86
C THR A 169 6.19 -10.60 -2.85
N ASN A 170 6.16 -9.33 -3.26
CA ASN A 170 5.76 -8.23 -2.38
C ASN A 170 4.37 -7.75 -2.80
N TRP A 171 3.45 -7.70 -1.85
CA TRP A 171 2.06 -7.30 -2.07
C TRP A 171 1.85 -5.95 -1.42
N LEU A 172 1.44 -4.97 -2.21
CA LEU A 172 1.02 -3.66 -1.75
C LEU A 172 -0.50 -3.68 -1.64
N GLY A 173 -0.98 -3.80 -0.41
CA GLY A 173 -2.39 -3.89 -0.06
C GLY A 173 -3.02 -2.53 0.21
N ASP A 174 -4.17 -2.52 0.89
CA ASP A 174 -4.93 -1.31 1.22
C ASP A 174 -4.14 -0.27 2.05
N THR A 175 -3.13 -0.71 2.79
CA THR A 175 -2.24 0.17 3.57
C THR A 175 -1.20 0.91 2.74
N PHE A 176 -1.15 0.73 1.41
CA PHE A 176 -0.28 1.45 0.48
C PHE A 176 -1.08 2.43 -0.38
#